data_AF-D4JAV0-F1
#
_entry.id   AF-D4JAV0-F1
#
_cell.length_a   1.000
_cell.length_b   1.000
_cell.length_c   1.000
_cell.angle_alpha   90.00
_cell.angle_beta   90.00
_cell.angle_gamma   90.00
#
_symmetry.space_group_name_H-M   'P 1'
#
loop_
_entity.id
_entity.type
_entity.pdbx_description
1 polymer ?
#
loop_
_entity_poly.entity_id
_entity_poly.type
_entity_poly.pdbx_seq_one_letter_code
_entity_poly.pdbx_strand_id
1 'polypeptide(L)'
;MCMQDNTNYNRNYKDSLFRFIFNNKEAALSLYNAVNDSDYQDADAIEFYTMSDFLYMGMKNDLSFLIDWNLNIFEHQSTYNPNMPLRGFIYTGSAFKKYIEKNHLDMYASKQLTIPVPRYYVFYNGLRKSEDEIILRLTDSMAGTDVVGKSSAEFTAHMVNINAGHSTKMIKRCPLLHQYSLFVAVLRENIAEGLPLNDAIESTVTDCINQGVLAELLRAHRAEVTNMLFKEYDSAAHIASEKEISYEEGVQKGRLIEQEMTQREKKRADKLLNALVLAYHDQGKSIEEIAALCEVAKSDVENMLGK
;
A
#
# COMPACT_ATOMS: atom_id res chain seq x y z
N MET A 1 23.23 43.90 3.97
CA MET A 1 22.50 43.39 5.15
C MET A 1 22.00 42.00 4.74
N CYS A 2 22.69 40.94 5.15
CA CYS A 2 22.34 39.56 4.80
C CYS A 2 20.99 39.22 5.43
N MET A 3 19.99 38.92 4.60
CA MET A 3 18.82 38.18 5.04
C MET A 3 19.20 36.71 5.03
N GLN A 4 19.18 36.10 6.22
CA GLN A 4 19.40 34.68 6.42
C GLN A 4 18.16 33.95 5.92
N ASP A 5 18.29 33.19 4.83
CA ASP A 5 17.36 32.12 4.47
C ASP A 5 17.46 31.04 5.54
N ASN A 6 16.63 31.17 6.57
CA ASN A 6 16.45 30.15 7.58
C ASN A 6 15.39 29.15 7.09
N THR A 7 15.69 28.43 6.01
CA THR A 7 14.98 27.18 5.68
C THR A 7 15.35 26.17 6.75
N ASN A 8 14.54 26.14 7.80
CA ASN A 8 14.66 25.19 8.89
C ASN A 8 14.29 23.79 8.33
N TYR A 9 15.29 23.10 7.78
CA TYR A 9 15.17 21.69 7.38
C TYR A 9 14.69 20.91 8.60
N ASN A 10 13.44 20.48 8.57
CA ASN A 10 12.89 19.60 9.59
C ASN A 10 13.52 18.21 9.36
N ARG A 11 14.72 18.01 9.91
CA ARG A 11 15.61 16.83 9.76
C ARG A 11 15.03 15.51 10.29
N ASN A 12 13.75 15.45 10.58
CA ASN A 12 13.10 14.29 11.16
C ASN A 12 12.02 13.71 10.22
N TYR A 13 12.36 12.54 9.66
CA TYR A 13 11.47 11.39 9.46
C TYR A 13 10.81 11.17 8.07
N LYS A 14 11.41 10.24 7.30
CA LYS A 14 10.84 9.49 6.14
C LYS A 14 10.25 10.35 5.00
N ASP A 15 11.08 11.08 4.28
CA ASP A 15 10.73 11.54 2.93
C ASP A 15 11.22 10.52 1.90
N SER A 16 10.33 10.08 1.02
CA SER A 16 10.69 9.27 -0.14
C SER A 16 11.45 10.12 -1.16
N LEU A 17 12.26 9.50 -2.01
CA LEU A 17 12.97 10.22 -3.07
C LEU A 17 12.00 10.97 -4.01
N PHE A 18 10.82 10.41 -4.25
CA PHE A 18 9.78 11.08 -5.05
C PHE A 18 9.35 12.40 -4.41
N ARG A 19 9.01 12.39 -3.11
CA ARG A 19 8.70 13.62 -2.38
C ARG A 19 9.85 14.61 -2.45
N PHE A 20 11.07 14.13 -2.21
CA PHE A 20 12.26 14.97 -2.22
C PHE A 20 12.45 15.72 -3.54
N ILE A 21 12.23 15.05 -4.68
CA ILE A 21 12.32 15.66 -6.02
C ILE A 21 11.22 16.69 -6.27
N PHE A 22 9.98 16.41 -5.85
CA PHE A 22 8.80 17.23 -6.16
C PHE A 22 8.39 18.21 -5.04
N ASN A 23 9.25 18.44 -4.03
CA ASN A 23 8.96 19.34 -2.90
C ASN A 23 9.27 20.83 -3.18
N ASN A 24 9.39 21.24 -4.44
CA ASN A 24 9.54 22.64 -4.85
C ASN A 24 8.48 23.01 -5.90
N LYS A 25 8.23 24.31 -6.06
CA LYS A 25 7.10 24.80 -6.87
C LYS A 25 7.26 24.45 -8.33
N GLU A 26 8.46 24.58 -8.86
CA GLU A 26 8.79 24.37 -10.26
C GLU A 26 8.60 22.90 -10.65
N ALA A 27 9.10 21.99 -9.81
CA ALA A 27 8.94 20.55 -10.01
C ALA A 27 7.47 20.13 -9.88
N ALA A 28 6.75 20.62 -8.87
CA ALA A 28 5.33 20.33 -8.70
C ALA A 28 4.47 20.88 -9.87
N LEU A 29 4.80 22.06 -10.40
CA LEU A 29 4.13 22.63 -11.58
C LEU A 29 4.38 21.79 -12.83
N SER A 30 5.62 21.36 -13.04
CA SER A 30 5.94 20.47 -14.16
C SER A 30 5.16 19.16 -14.09
N LEU A 31 5.05 18.58 -12.89
CA LEU A 31 4.24 17.37 -12.66
C LEU A 31 2.75 17.64 -12.89
N TYR A 32 2.23 18.76 -12.39
CA TYR A 32 0.84 19.19 -12.60
C TYR A 32 0.52 19.35 -14.10
N ASN A 33 1.37 20.06 -14.85
CA ASN A 33 1.21 20.28 -16.27
C ASN A 33 1.18 18.97 -17.06
N ALA A 34 2.04 18.03 -16.69
CA ALA A 34 2.07 16.72 -17.30
C ALA A 34 0.79 15.92 -17.06
N VAL A 35 0.27 15.92 -15.83
CA VAL A 35 -0.94 15.18 -15.44
C VAL A 35 -2.21 15.78 -16.06
N ASN A 36 -2.30 17.10 -16.13
CA ASN A 36 -3.54 17.81 -16.44
C ASN A 36 -3.63 18.30 -17.88
N ASP A 37 -2.68 17.93 -18.72
CA ASP A 37 -2.54 18.44 -20.08
C ASP A 37 -2.56 19.98 -20.15
N SER A 38 -1.83 20.62 -19.24
CA SER A 38 -1.73 22.08 -19.14
C SER A 38 -0.31 22.58 -19.36
N ASP A 39 -0.13 23.90 -19.36
CA ASP A 39 1.13 24.58 -19.68
C ASP A 39 1.33 25.86 -18.85
N TYR A 40 1.06 25.77 -17.54
CA TYR A 40 1.30 26.89 -16.63
C TYR A 40 2.81 27.14 -16.50
N GLN A 41 3.22 28.40 -16.60
CA GLN A 41 4.64 28.81 -16.52
C GLN A 41 4.99 29.47 -15.20
N ASP A 42 3.99 29.97 -14.46
CA ASP A 42 4.18 30.68 -13.21
C ASP A 42 4.05 29.72 -12.02
N ALA A 43 5.18 29.37 -11.42
CA ALA A 43 5.22 28.50 -10.24
C ALA A 43 4.66 29.18 -8.98
N ASP A 44 4.58 30.52 -8.95
CA ASP A 44 3.96 31.25 -7.84
C ASP A 44 2.44 31.19 -7.86
N ALA A 45 1.84 30.78 -9.00
CA ALA A 45 0.42 30.45 -9.07
C ALA A 45 0.07 29.17 -8.27
N ILE A 46 1.06 28.36 -7.88
CA ILE A 46 0.83 27.23 -6.97
C ILE A 46 0.76 27.73 -5.55
N GLU A 47 -0.43 27.61 -4.96
CA GLU A 47 -0.59 27.67 -3.52
C GLU A 47 -0.31 26.28 -2.94
N PHE A 48 0.90 26.08 -2.44
CA PHE A 48 1.22 24.89 -1.65
C PHE A 48 0.40 24.91 -0.38
N TYR A 49 -0.59 24.04 -0.33
CA TYR A 49 -1.16 23.59 0.94
C TYR A 49 -0.24 22.48 1.46
N THR A 50 0.97 22.84 1.88
CA THR A 50 1.91 21.88 2.48
C THR A 50 1.24 21.20 3.66
N MET A 51 1.26 19.87 3.64
CA MET A 51 0.59 19.01 4.60
C MET A 51 1.05 19.14 6.06
N SER A 52 2.05 19.98 6.36
CA SER A 52 2.34 20.40 7.74
C SER A 52 1.13 21.05 8.39
N ASP A 53 0.36 21.83 7.63
CA ASP A 53 -0.89 22.44 8.11
C ASP A 53 -2.10 21.51 7.94
N PHE A 54 -1.96 20.38 7.22
CA PHE A 54 -2.99 19.37 6.95
C PHE A 54 -2.83 18.04 7.71
N LEU A 55 -1.96 17.97 8.72
CA LEU A 55 -1.65 16.73 9.43
C LEU A 55 -2.85 16.23 10.26
N TYR A 56 -3.53 15.19 9.76
CA TYR A 56 -4.11 14.16 10.62
C TYR A 56 -2.98 13.17 10.92
N MET A 57 -2.75 12.88 12.20
CA MET A 57 -1.71 11.96 12.65
C MET A 57 -1.98 10.56 12.06
N GLY A 58 -1.06 10.04 11.23
CA GLY A 58 -0.95 8.60 10.97
C GLY A 58 -0.80 8.13 9.52
N MET A 59 -1.18 8.91 8.50
CA MET A 59 -1.05 8.47 7.09
C MET A 59 -0.60 9.65 6.20
N LYS A 60 0.68 9.68 5.80
CA LYS A 60 1.33 10.79 5.08
C LYS A 60 1.15 10.69 3.56
N ASN A 61 0.58 11.70 2.90
CA ASN A 61 0.47 11.80 1.42
C ASN A 61 1.68 12.50 0.88
N ASP A 62 2.13 12.09 -0.31
CA ASP A 62 3.39 12.55 -0.90
C ASP A 62 3.38 14.03 -1.34
N LEU A 63 2.33 14.51 -2.01
CA LEU A 63 2.26 15.90 -2.46
C LEU A 63 0.79 16.36 -2.54
N SER A 64 0.48 17.59 -2.09
CA SER A 64 -0.86 18.17 -2.23
C SER A 64 -0.78 19.68 -2.42
N PHE A 65 -1.49 20.22 -3.40
CA PHE A 65 -1.47 21.65 -3.74
C PHE A 65 -2.72 22.05 -4.53
N LEU A 66 -3.01 23.35 -4.57
CA LEU A 66 -4.11 23.92 -5.34
C LEU A 66 -3.56 24.75 -6.49
N ILE A 67 -4.17 24.58 -7.66
CA ILE A 67 -3.91 25.41 -8.83
C ILE A 67 -5.17 25.45 -9.70
N ASP A 68 -5.59 26.66 -10.06
CA ASP A 68 -6.75 26.93 -10.92
C ASP A 68 -8.01 26.12 -10.56
N TRP A 69 -8.51 26.29 -9.33
CA TRP A 69 -9.67 25.55 -8.80
C TRP A 69 -9.54 24.03 -8.77
N ASN A 70 -8.36 23.46 -8.98
CA ASN A 70 -8.12 22.02 -8.84
C ASN A 70 -7.36 21.76 -7.54
N LEU A 71 -7.96 20.95 -6.67
CA LEU A 71 -7.29 20.40 -5.49
C LEU A 71 -6.58 19.12 -5.91
N ASN A 72 -5.26 19.21 -6.12
CA ASN A 72 -4.45 18.08 -6.55
C ASN A 72 -3.87 17.37 -5.33
N ILE A 73 -4.13 16.07 -5.24
CA ILE A 73 -3.56 15.20 -4.21
C ILE A 73 -2.83 14.08 -4.95
N PHE A 74 -1.52 14.08 -4.83
CA PHE A 74 -0.60 13.21 -5.51
C PHE A 74 0.06 12.27 -4.51
N GLU A 75 0.03 10.98 -4.80
CA GLU A 75 0.64 9.93 -4.00
C GLU A 75 1.59 9.12 -4.87
N HIS A 76 2.69 8.68 -4.29
CA HIS A 76 3.61 7.74 -4.89
C HIS A 76 3.42 6.38 -4.22
N GLN A 77 3.45 5.31 -5.02
CA GLN A 77 3.35 3.93 -4.52
C GLN A 77 4.32 3.02 -5.26
N SER A 78 5.24 2.41 -4.52
CA SER A 78 6.11 1.34 -5.01
C SER A 78 5.49 -0.06 -4.89
N THR A 79 4.32 -0.18 -4.26
CA THR A 79 3.54 -1.42 -4.14
C THR A 79 2.10 -1.17 -4.54
N TYR A 80 1.49 -2.12 -5.25
CA TYR A 80 0.09 -1.98 -5.65
C TYR A 80 -0.82 -1.98 -4.42
N ASN A 81 -1.70 -0.99 -4.33
CA ASN A 81 -2.62 -0.83 -3.22
C ASN A 81 -4.05 -0.57 -3.73
N PRO A 82 -4.97 -1.53 -3.61
CA PRO A 82 -6.35 -1.33 -4.06
C PRO A 82 -7.14 -0.36 -3.17
N ASN A 83 -6.64 -0.03 -1.98
CA ASN A 83 -7.33 0.83 -1.01
C ASN A 83 -7.07 2.33 -1.24
N MET A 84 -6.38 2.69 -2.33
CA MET A 84 -6.08 4.09 -2.64
C MET A 84 -7.33 4.97 -2.77
N PRO A 85 -8.45 4.54 -3.39
CA PRO A 85 -9.66 5.37 -3.43
C PRO A 85 -10.20 5.72 -2.04
N LEU A 86 -10.18 4.78 -1.08
CA LEU A 86 -10.60 5.03 0.29
C LEU A 86 -9.69 6.05 0.99
N ARG A 87 -8.38 5.87 0.82
CA ARG A 87 -7.36 6.76 1.35
C ARG A 87 -7.48 8.18 0.77
N GLY A 88 -7.59 8.29 -0.55
CA GLY A 88 -7.81 9.55 -1.26
C GLY A 88 -9.09 10.26 -0.87
N PHE A 89 -10.19 9.51 -0.63
CA PHE A 89 -11.45 10.08 -0.18
C PHE A 89 -11.31 10.77 1.19
N ILE A 90 -10.65 10.12 2.14
CA ILE A 90 -10.38 10.69 3.48
C ILE A 90 -9.52 11.95 3.38
N TYR A 91 -8.49 11.93 2.52
CA TYR A 91 -7.62 13.08 2.30
C TYR A 91 -8.35 14.25 1.65
N THR A 92 -9.17 13.96 0.66
CA THR A 92 -9.98 14.97 -0.04
C THR A 92 -10.98 15.62 0.93
N GLY A 93 -11.68 14.83 1.75
CA GLY A 93 -12.60 15.36 2.76
C GLY A 93 -11.89 16.25 3.77
N SER A 94 -10.71 15.84 4.24
CA SER A 94 -9.88 16.64 5.14
C SER A 94 -9.41 17.94 4.47
N ALA A 95 -9.04 17.88 3.20
CA ALA A 95 -8.61 19.04 2.43
C ALA A 95 -9.75 20.06 2.25
N PHE A 96 -10.95 19.59 1.88
CA PHE A 96 -12.13 20.45 1.77
C PHE A 96 -12.54 21.09 3.08
N LYS A 97 -12.45 20.36 4.20
CA LYS A 97 -12.74 20.93 5.52
C LYS A 97 -11.91 22.20 5.78
N LYS A 98 -10.60 22.15 5.55
CA LYS A 98 -9.77 23.35 5.79
C LYS A 98 -9.96 24.42 4.72
N TYR A 99 -10.24 24.04 3.48
CA TYR A 99 -10.59 25.01 2.44
C TYR A 99 -11.84 25.82 2.85
N ILE A 100 -12.86 25.14 3.37
CA ILE A 100 -14.09 25.77 3.89
C ILE A 100 -13.77 26.71 5.06
N GLU A 101 -12.98 26.24 6.04
CA GLU A 101 -12.59 27.04 7.22
C GLU A 101 -11.78 28.29 6.82
N LYS A 102 -10.76 28.13 5.97
CA LYS A 102 -9.87 29.22 5.51
C LYS A 102 -10.63 30.29 4.73
N ASN A 103 -11.61 29.90 3.93
CA ASN A 103 -12.39 30.82 3.10
C ASN A 103 -13.69 31.27 3.78
N HIS A 104 -13.90 30.92 5.06
CA HIS A 104 -15.10 31.25 5.83
C HIS A 104 -16.41 30.89 5.11
N LEU A 105 -16.45 29.72 4.45
CA LEU A 105 -17.63 29.28 3.72
C LEU A 105 -18.68 28.73 4.70
N ASP A 106 -19.91 29.22 4.60
CA ASP A 106 -21.02 28.76 5.43
C ASP A 106 -21.73 27.57 4.77
N MET A 107 -21.48 26.36 5.29
CA MET A 107 -22.11 25.12 4.83
C MET A 107 -23.62 25.05 5.11
N TYR A 108 -24.15 25.92 5.96
CA TYR A 108 -25.57 26.00 6.30
C TYR A 108 -26.30 27.10 5.52
N ALA A 109 -25.58 27.88 4.72
CA ALA A 109 -26.17 28.91 3.88
C ALA A 109 -27.11 28.29 2.83
N SER A 110 -28.17 29.04 2.49
CA SER A 110 -29.08 28.67 1.39
C SER A 110 -28.44 28.82 0.00
N LYS A 111 -27.28 29.50 -0.09
CA LYS A 111 -26.51 29.65 -1.33
C LYS A 111 -25.59 28.46 -1.52
N GLN A 112 -25.62 27.87 -2.71
CA GLN A 112 -24.70 26.81 -3.11
C GLN A 112 -23.24 27.29 -3.02
N LEU A 113 -22.42 26.54 -2.29
CA LEU A 113 -20.98 26.78 -2.21
C LEU A 113 -20.28 26.28 -3.49
N THR A 114 -19.25 27.00 -3.92
CA THR A 114 -18.33 26.56 -4.98
C THR A 114 -17.05 26.08 -4.33
N ILE A 115 -16.65 24.85 -4.63
CA ILE A 115 -15.43 24.23 -4.09
C ILE A 115 -14.50 23.79 -5.23
N PRO A 116 -13.19 23.66 -4.97
CA PRO A 116 -12.24 23.14 -5.94
C PRO A 116 -12.61 21.72 -6.40
N VAL A 117 -12.29 21.40 -7.66
CA VAL A 117 -12.43 20.05 -8.20
C VAL A 117 -11.33 19.17 -7.61
N PRO A 118 -11.66 18.05 -6.93
CA PRO A 118 -10.66 17.16 -6.38
C PRO A 118 -10.05 16.28 -7.48
N ARG A 119 -8.73 16.22 -7.53
CA ARG A 119 -7.95 15.38 -8.45
C ARG A 119 -7.00 14.51 -7.65
N TYR A 120 -7.24 13.19 -7.65
CA TYR A 120 -6.43 12.24 -6.90
C TYR A 120 -5.67 11.29 -7.83
N TYR A 121 -4.34 11.44 -7.84
CA TYR A 121 -3.44 10.66 -8.68
C TYR A 121 -2.48 9.83 -7.85
N VAL A 122 -2.25 8.59 -8.28
CA VAL A 122 -1.30 7.66 -7.67
C VAL A 122 -0.22 7.31 -8.69
N PHE A 123 0.98 7.84 -8.52
CA PHE A 123 2.15 7.51 -9.32
C PHE A 123 2.70 6.17 -8.89
N TYR A 124 2.38 5.14 -9.67
CA TYR A 124 2.78 3.77 -9.42
C TYR A 124 4.09 3.47 -10.12
N ASN A 125 5.10 3.04 -9.36
CA ASN A 125 6.33 2.49 -9.93
C ASN A 125 6.58 1.06 -9.45
N GLY A 126 5.62 0.30 -8.93
CA GLY A 126 5.93 -1.04 -8.41
C GLY A 126 6.26 -2.10 -9.48
N LEU A 127 6.64 -3.30 -9.01
CA LEU A 127 7.04 -4.44 -9.85
C LEU A 127 5.87 -5.22 -10.46
N ARG A 128 4.64 -5.07 -9.94
CA ARG A 128 3.46 -5.74 -10.50
C ARG A 128 3.16 -5.13 -11.85
N LYS A 129 3.10 -5.97 -12.90
CA LYS A 129 2.71 -5.52 -14.24
C LYS A 129 1.36 -4.80 -14.18
N SER A 130 1.32 -3.59 -14.73
CA SER A 130 0.16 -2.70 -14.74
C SER A 130 0.07 -2.00 -16.09
N GLU A 131 -1.15 -1.64 -16.51
CA GLU A 131 -1.38 -0.76 -17.64
C GLU A 131 -0.85 0.66 -17.33
N ASP A 132 -0.80 1.52 -18.36
CA ASP A 132 -0.35 2.92 -18.23
C ASP A 132 -1.23 3.71 -17.24
N GLU A 133 -2.54 3.49 -17.27
CA GLU A 133 -3.49 4.09 -16.33
C GLU A 133 -4.52 3.06 -15.87
N ILE A 134 -4.80 3.04 -14.57
CA ILE A 134 -5.88 2.24 -13.97
C ILE A 134 -6.72 3.17 -13.09
N ILE A 135 -8.03 3.13 -13.28
CA ILE A 135 -8.99 3.84 -12.42
C ILE A 135 -9.46 2.88 -11.33
N LEU A 136 -9.05 3.15 -10.09
CA LEU A 136 -9.54 2.43 -8.91
C LEU A 136 -10.77 3.16 -8.36
N ARG A 137 -11.82 2.42 -7.99
CA ARG A 137 -13.09 3.03 -7.52
C ARG A 137 -13.32 2.73 -6.04
N LEU A 138 -13.83 3.73 -5.31
CA LEU A 138 -14.20 3.55 -3.91
C LEU A 138 -15.27 2.47 -3.72
N THR A 139 -16.19 2.37 -4.68
CA THR A 139 -17.27 1.37 -4.68
C THR A 139 -16.76 -0.06 -4.71
N ASP A 140 -15.56 -0.31 -5.23
CA ASP A 140 -14.96 -1.66 -5.28
C ASP A 140 -14.61 -2.19 -3.87
N SER A 141 -14.50 -1.29 -2.88
CA SER A 141 -14.24 -1.64 -1.48
C SER A 141 -15.51 -1.91 -0.66
N MET A 142 -16.71 -1.72 -1.24
CA MET A 142 -17.98 -1.80 -0.50
C MET A 142 -18.57 -3.20 -0.56
N ALA A 143 -18.97 -3.75 0.59
CA ALA A 143 -19.68 -5.03 0.67
C ALA A 143 -21.18 -4.85 0.38
N GLY A 144 -21.82 -5.88 -0.16
CA GLY A 144 -23.27 -5.90 -0.38
C GLY A 144 -23.76 -5.01 -1.54
N THR A 145 -22.88 -4.63 -2.45
CA THR A 145 -23.19 -3.90 -3.70
C THR A 145 -23.98 -4.74 -4.71
N ASP A 146 -24.14 -6.03 -4.44
CA ASP A 146 -25.03 -6.96 -5.16
C ASP A 146 -26.52 -6.62 -4.94
N VAL A 147 -26.83 -5.84 -3.90
CA VAL A 147 -28.16 -5.30 -3.65
C VAL A 147 -28.33 -4.03 -4.49
N VAL A 148 -29.31 -4.04 -5.40
CA VAL A 148 -29.65 -2.86 -6.21
C VAL A 148 -30.20 -1.76 -5.31
N GLY A 149 -29.30 -0.90 -4.84
CA GLY A 149 -29.54 0.31 -4.08
C GLY A 149 -28.48 1.32 -4.46
N LYS A 150 -28.88 2.54 -4.82
CA LYS A 150 -27.98 3.59 -5.31
C LYS A 150 -26.98 3.96 -4.21
N SER A 151 -25.76 3.44 -4.27
CA SER A 151 -24.66 4.00 -3.47
C SER A 151 -24.50 5.47 -3.84
N SER A 152 -24.47 6.34 -2.84
CA SER A 152 -24.19 7.77 -3.05
C SER A 152 -22.69 8.06 -3.14
N ALA A 153 -21.84 7.03 -3.14
CA ALA A 153 -20.40 7.19 -3.12
C ALA A 153 -19.83 7.23 -4.54
N GLU A 154 -19.19 8.34 -4.87
CA GLU A 154 -18.45 8.54 -6.12
C GLU A 154 -17.07 9.09 -5.76
N PHE A 155 -16.05 8.23 -5.85
CA PHE A 155 -14.66 8.63 -5.70
C PHE A 155 -13.75 7.67 -6.45
N THR A 156 -12.74 8.21 -7.13
CA THR A 156 -11.78 7.43 -7.90
C THR A 156 -10.35 7.85 -7.61
N ALA A 157 -9.43 6.90 -7.76
CA ALA A 157 -8.01 7.16 -7.78
C ALA A 157 -7.48 6.84 -9.18
N HIS A 158 -6.81 7.81 -9.80
CA HIS A 158 -6.15 7.64 -11.09
C HIS A 158 -4.73 7.13 -10.85
N MET A 159 -4.56 5.81 -10.93
CA MET A 159 -3.25 5.20 -10.77
C MET A 159 -2.51 5.22 -12.10
N VAL A 160 -1.44 5.99 -12.17
CA VAL A 160 -0.62 6.16 -13.37
C VAL A 160 0.69 5.42 -13.21
N ASN A 161 0.98 4.51 -14.12
CA ASN A 161 2.23 3.75 -14.13
C ASN A 161 3.36 4.63 -14.66
N ILE A 162 4.29 4.96 -13.78
CA ILE A 162 5.46 5.81 -14.06
C ILE A 162 6.75 5.00 -14.22
N ASN A 163 6.68 3.68 -14.37
CA ASN A 163 7.85 2.87 -14.70
C ASN A 163 8.42 3.29 -16.07
N ALA A 164 9.73 3.07 -16.28
CA ALA A 164 10.37 3.35 -17.57
C ALA A 164 9.64 2.62 -18.72
N GLY A 165 9.33 3.33 -19.80
CA GLY A 165 8.58 2.82 -20.95
C GLY A 165 7.05 2.95 -20.85
N HIS A 166 6.49 3.33 -19.70
CA HIS A 166 5.05 3.51 -19.49
C HIS A 166 4.61 4.98 -19.54
N SER A 167 3.30 5.21 -19.69
CA SER A 167 2.66 6.54 -19.63
C SER A 167 3.38 7.63 -20.43
N THR A 168 3.90 7.25 -21.60
CA THR A 168 4.95 8.01 -22.30
C THR A 168 4.55 9.44 -22.65
N LYS A 169 3.27 9.70 -22.92
CA LYS A 169 2.76 11.06 -23.18
C LYS A 169 2.90 11.98 -21.97
N MET A 170 2.50 11.51 -20.78
CA MET A 170 2.61 12.27 -19.53
C MET A 170 4.08 12.42 -19.13
N ILE A 171 4.84 11.32 -19.14
CA ILE A 171 6.26 11.33 -18.73
C ILE A 171 7.09 12.30 -19.56
N LYS A 172 6.87 12.38 -20.89
CA LYS A 172 7.61 13.31 -21.77
C LYS A 172 7.42 14.79 -21.44
N ARG A 173 6.34 15.14 -20.72
CA ARG A 173 6.03 16.52 -20.35
C ARG A 173 6.58 16.93 -18.99
N CYS A 174 7.02 15.97 -18.18
CA CYS A 174 7.71 16.24 -16.94
C CYS A 174 9.12 15.64 -16.99
N PRO A 175 10.14 16.43 -17.40
CA PRO A 175 11.52 15.95 -17.50
C PRO A 175 12.03 15.32 -16.20
N LEU A 176 11.68 15.87 -15.04
CA LEU A 176 12.04 15.32 -13.74
C LEU A 176 11.39 13.95 -13.48
N LEU A 177 10.12 13.77 -13.85
CA LEU A 177 9.45 12.47 -13.72
C LEU A 177 10.07 11.42 -14.64
N HIS A 178 10.45 11.82 -15.85
CA HIS A 178 11.17 10.96 -16.78
C HIS A 178 12.54 10.55 -16.24
N GLN A 179 13.32 11.49 -15.73
CA GLN A 179 14.61 11.17 -15.13
C GLN A 179 14.45 10.30 -13.87
N TYR A 180 13.42 10.55 -13.05
CA TYR A 180 13.09 9.70 -11.91
C TYR A 180 12.74 8.26 -12.33
N SER A 181 11.95 8.07 -13.38
CA SER A 181 11.59 6.73 -13.85
C SER A 181 12.80 5.96 -14.38
N LEU A 182 13.72 6.63 -15.08
CA LEU A 182 14.99 6.05 -15.52
C LEU A 182 15.89 5.71 -14.33
N PHE A 183 16.03 6.60 -13.35
CA PHE A 183 16.82 6.35 -12.14
C PHE A 183 16.34 5.10 -11.40
N VAL A 184 15.02 4.97 -11.22
CA VAL A 184 14.42 3.80 -10.55
C VAL A 184 14.64 2.52 -11.38
N ALA A 185 14.59 2.60 -12.71
CA ALA A 185 14.85 1.45 -13.58
C ALA A 185 16.30 0.95 -13.43
N VAL A 186 17.28 1.85 -13.52
CA VAL A 186 18.71 1.51 -13.35
C VAL A 186 18.98 0.90 -11.98
N LEU A 187 18.41 1.49 -10.90
CA LEU A 187 18.57 0.93 -9.55
C LEU A 187 18.05 -0.50 -9.45
N ARG A 188 16.92 -0.77 -10.10
CA ARG A 188 16.32 -2.11 -10.08
C ARG A 188 17.11 -3.11 -10.90
N GLU A 189 17.62 -2.70 -12.05
CA GLU A 189 18.49 -3.54 -12.87
C GLU A 189 19.73 -3.95 -12.07
N ASN A 190 20.41 -2.98 -11.44
CA ASN A 190 21.56 -3.25 -10.59
C ASN A 190 21.26 -4.24 -9.45
N ILE A 191 20.12 -4.08 -8.77
CA ILE A 191 19.69 -5.01 -7.72
C ILE A 191 19.35 -6.39 -8.28
N ALA A 192 18.67 -6.45 -9.44
CA ALA A 192 18.29 -7.70 -10.09
C ALA A 192 19.49 -8.49 -10.62
N GLU A 193 20.58 -7.80 -10.98
CA GLU A 193 21.87 -8.41 -11.35
C GLU A 193 22.65 -8.95 -10.14
N GLY A 194 22.13 -8.75 -8.92
CA GLY A 194 22.69 -9.31 -7.69
C GLY A 194 23.78 -8.45 -7.04
N LEU A 195 23.91 -7.17 -7.43
CA LEU A 195 24.78 -6.25 -6.73
C LEU A 195 24.29 -6.06 -5.28
N PRO A 196 25.20 -6.05 -4.29
CA PRO A 196 24.85 -5.64 -2.93
C PRO A 196 24.19 -4.27 -2.95
N LEU A 197 23.18 -4.06 -2.09
CA LEU A 197 22.35 -2.84 -2.10
C LEU A 197 23.19 -1.54 -2.09
N ASN A 198 24.29 -1.52 -1.33
CA ASN A 198 25.20 -0.38 -1.29
C ASN A 198 25.84 -0.09 -2.66
N ASP A 199 26.41 -1.12 -3.27
CA ASP A 199 27.08 -1.00 -4.56
C ASP A 199 26.06 -0.69 -5.67
N ALA A 200 24.86 -1.27 -5.60
CA ALA A 200 23.76 -0.95 -6.52
C ALA A 200 23.36 0.53 -6.43
N ILE A 201 23.19 1.08 -5.23
CA ILE A 201 22.86 2.50 -5.03
C ILE A 201 24.00 3.38 -5.53
N GLU A 202 25.24 3.12 -5.12
CA GLU A 202 26.39 3.96 -5.48
C GLU A 202 26.70 3.91 -6.98
N SER A 203 26.56 2.74 -7.63
CA SER A 203 26.67 2.62 -9.09
C SER A 203 25.56 3.42 -9.76
N THR A 204 24.30 3.21 -9.37
CA THR A 204 23.15 3.92 -9.95
C THR A 204 23.33 5.43 -9.87
N VAL A 205 23.71 5.96 -8.70
CA VAL A 205 23.92 7.40 -8.53
C VAL A 205 25.03 7.90 -9.45
N THR A 206 26.13 7.15 -9.56
CA THR A 206 27.27 7.52 -10.41
C THR A 206 26.91 7.50 -11.89
N ASP A 207 26.24 6.44 -12.35
CA ASP A 207 25.82 6.25 -13.74
C ASP A 207 24.79 7.30 -14.15
N CYS A 208 23.81 7.58 -13.28
CA CYS A 208 22.80 8.61 -13.52
C CYS A 208 23.41 10.01 -13.59
N ILE A 209 24.37 10.34 -12.72
CA ILE A 209 25.11 11.62 -12.81
C ILE A 209 25.85 11.73 -14.15
N ASN A 210 26.51 10.66 -14.61
CA ASN A 210 27.26 10.64 -15.86
C ASN A 210 26.36 10.76 -17.10
N GLN A 211 25.16 10.17 -17.04
CA GLN A 211 24.18 10.19 -18.13
C GLN A 211 23.27 11.43 -18.10
N GLY A 212 23.42 12.32 -17.12
CA GLY A 212 22.58 13.51 -16.98
C GLY A 212 21.19 13.25 -16.37
N VAL A 213 20.95 12.07 -15.81
CA VAL A 213 19.70 11.69 -15.15
C VAL A 213 19.74 12.14 -13.69
N LEU A 214 18.85 13.07 -13.31
CA LEU A 214 18.81 13.72 -11.99
C LEU A 214 20.17 14.30 -11.55
N ALA A 215 21.07 14.60 -12.50
CA ALA A 215 22.49 14.77 -12.20
C ALA A 215 22.76 15.96 -11.26
N GLU A 216 22.04 17.06 -11.39
CA GLU A 216 22.19 18.22 -10.49
C GLU A 216 21.75 17.88 -9.06
N LEU A 217 20.58 17.25 -8.92
CA LEU A 217 20.05 16.82 -7.63
C LEU A 217 20.96 15.78 -6.96
N LEU A 218 21.43 14.79 -7.72
CA LEU A 218 22.32 13.74 -7.21
C LEU A 218 23.70 14.29 -6.83
N ARG A 219 24.25 15.28 -7.55
CA ARG A 219 25.51 15.94 -7.16
C ARG A 219 25.35 16.75 -5.88
N ALA A 220 24.25 17.51 -5.75
CA ALA A 220 24.00 18.35 -4.59
C ALA A 220 23.63 17.56 -3.33
N HIS A 221 22.88 16.46 -3.49
CA HIS A 221 22.25 15.73 -2.39
C HIS A 221 22.64 14.25 -2.33
N ARG A 222 23.82 13.86 -2.83
CA ARG A 222 24.27 12.45 -2.91
C ARG A 222 24.02 11.67 -1.62
N ALA A 223 24.56 12.14 -0.50
CA ALA A 223 24.48 11.45 0.79
C ALA A 223 23.04 11.30 1.29
N GLU A 224 22.20 12.31 1.03
CA GLU A 224 20.79 12.31 1.43
C GLU A 224 19.98 11.30 0.60
N VAL A 225 20.16 11.32 -0.73
CA VAL A 225 19.51 10.38 -1.65
C VAL A 225 19.94 8.94 -1.36
N THR A 226 21.24 8.68 -1.20
CA THR A 226 21.76 7.36 -0.84
C THR A 226 21.12 6.87 0.47
N ASN A 227 21.07 7.70 1.51
CA ASN A 227 20.46 7.35 2.80
C ASN A 227 18.95 7.09 2.70
N MET A 228 18.23 7.88 1.90
CA MET A 228 16.79 7.66 1.65
C MET A 228 16.55 6.29 0.99
N LEU A 229 17.33 5.95 -0.05
CA LEU A 229 17.21 4.69 -0.76
C LEU A 229 17.55 3.49 0.14
N PHE A 230 18.63 3.58 0.92
CA PHE A 230 18.97 2.54 1.88
C PHE A 230 17.84 2.26 2.85
N LYS A 231 17.27 3.30 3.46
CA LYS A 231 16.17 3.15 4.41
C LYS A 231 14.92 2.56 3.77
N GLU A 232 14.61 2.95 2.53
CA GLU A 232 13.45 2.44 1.80
C GLU A 232 13.61 0.93 1.52
N TYR A 233 14.75 0.51 0.97
CA TYR A 233 15.00 -0.89 0.63
C TYR A 233 15.20 -1.78 1.85
N ASP A 234 15.89 -1.31 2.89
CA ASP A 234 16.05 -2.05 4.14
C ASP A 234 14.71 -2.26 4.85
N SER A 235 13.87 -1.21 4.91
CA SER A 235 12.51 -1.33 5.44
C SER A 235 11.65 -2.30 4.62
N ALA A 236 11.78 -2.29 3.28
CA ALA A 236 11.04 -3.21 2.42
C ALA A 236 11.49 -4.66 2.63
N ALA A 237 12.80 -4.90 2.74
CA ALA A 237 13.37 -6.21 3.02
C ALA A 237 12.93 -6.75 4.38
N HIS A 238 12.95 -5.90 5.42
CA HIS A 238 12.47 -6.28 6.74
C HIS A 238 10.98 -6.65 6.73
N ILE A 239 10.12 -5.85 6.08
CA ILE A 239 8.69 -6.18 5.93
C ILE A 239 8.48 -7.51 5.18
N ALA A 240 9.26 -7.77 4.14
CA ALA A 240 9.17 -9.03 3.40
C ALA A 240 9.57 -10.24 4.29
N SER A 241 10.64 -10.11 5.07
CA SER A 241 11.07 -11.13 6.02
C SER A 241 10.01 -11.41 7.10
N GLU A 242 9.44 -10.35 7.70
CA GLU A 242 8.40 -10.48 8.73
C GLU A 242 7.13 -11.15 8.18
N LYS A 243 6.78 -10.89 6.91
CA LYS A 243 5.65 -11.56 6.24
C LYS A 243 5.90 -13.06 6.06
N GLU A 244 7.12 -13.45 5.70
CA GLU A 244 7.47 -14.85 5.55
C GLU A 244 7.43 -15.57 6.91
N ILE A 245 8.04 -14.98 7.95
CA ILE A 245 7.99 -15.51 9.32
C ILE A 245 6.55 -15.66 9.79
N SER A 246 5.72 -14.62 9.60
CA SER A 246 4.30 -14.64 9.97
C SER A 246 3.52 -15.74 9.22
N TYR A 247 3.87 -15.99 7.96
CA TYR A 247 3.26 -17.05 7.16
C TYR A 247 3.67 -18.44 7.69
N GLU A 248 4.95 -18.67 7.94
CA GLU A 248 5.48 -19.91 8.52
C GLU A 248 4.85 -20.20 9.90
N GLU A 249 4.78 -19.20 10.78
CA GLU A 249 4.11 -19.30 12.07
C GLU A 249 2.62 -19.62 11.93
N GLY A 250 1.95 -18.99 10.96
CA GLY A 250 0.55 -19.25 10.63
C GLY A 250 0.32 -20.70 10.17
N VAL A 251 1.18 -21.22 9.29
CA VAL A 251 1.14 -22.61 8.82
C VAL A 251 1.38 -23.57 9.99
N GLN A 252 2.36 -23.30 10.84
CA GLN A 252 2.67 -24.16 11.98
C GLN A 252 1.54 -24.18 13.01
N LYS A 253 0.94 -23.02 13.31
CA LYS A 253 -0.23 -22.92 14.17
C LYS A 253 -1.43 -23.65 13.58
N GLY A 254 -1.64 -23.56 12.27
CA GLY A 254 -2.67 -24.32 11.55
C GLY A 254 -2.51 -25.83 11.74
N ARG A 255 -1.28 -26.35 11.58
CA ARG A 255 -0.96 -27.78 11.81
C ARG A 255 -1.21 -28.22 13.25
N LEU A 256 -0.88 -27.39 14.24
CA LEU A 256 -1.14 -27.70 15.65
C LEU A 256 -2.64 -27.77 15.93
N ILE A 257 -3.42 -26.81 15.42
CA ILE A 257 -4.88 -26.80 15.56
C ILE A 257 -5.48 -28.05 14.90
N GLU A 258 -5.01 -28.44 13.71
CA GLU A 258 -5.47 -29.65 13.02
C GLU A 258 -5.17 -30.92 13.82
N GLN A 259 -3.97 -31.04 14.38
CA GLN A 259 -3.59 -32.15 15.26
C GLN A 259 -4.46 -32.20 16.53
N GLU A 260 -4.69 -31.07 17.18
CA GLU A 260 -5.57 -30.98 18.35
C GLU A 260 -7.00 -31.38 18.01
N MET A 261 -7.52 -30.93 16.87
CA MET A 261 -8.85 -31.29 16.38
C MET A 261 -8.96 -32.79 16.09
N THR A 262 -7.98 -33.36 15.39
CA THR A 262 -7.94 -34.81 15.10
C THR A 262 -7.88 -35.64 16.38
N GLN A 263 -7.10 -35.21 17.38
CA GLN A 263 -7.03 -35.89 18.67
C GLN A 263 -8.35 -35.78 19.46
N ARG A 264 -9.02 -34.61 19.40
CA ARG A 264 -10.34 -34.44 20.01
C ARG A 264 -11.38 -35.32 19.33
N GLU A 265 -11.36 -35.42 18.00
CA GLU A 265 -12.26 -36.29 17.24
C GLU A 265 -12.02 -37.77 17.53
N LYS A 266 -10.76 -38.22 17.57
CA LYS A 266 -10.40 -39.58 18.02
C LYS A 266 -10.95 -39.88 19.40
N LYS A 267 -10.68 -39.04 20.39
CA LYS A 267 -11.20 -39.22 21.76
C LYS A 267 -12.74 -39.28 21.80
N ARG A 268 -13.41 -38.50 20.96
CA ARG A 268 -14.87 -38.51 20.85
C ARG A 268 -15.38 -39.81 20.23
N ALA A 269 -14.73 -40.29 19.17
CA ALA A 269 -15.04 -41.58 18.54
C ALA A 269 -14.83 -42.75 19.51
N ASP A 270 -13.68 -42.78 20.21
CA ASP A 270 -13.37 -43.82 21.21
C ASP A 270 -14.40 -43.85 22.34
N LYS A 271 -14.86 -42.68 22.81
CA LYS A 271 -15.89 -42.59 23.85
C LYS A 271 -17.25 -43.11 23.36
N LEU A 272 -17.62 -42.83 22.12
CA LEU A 272 -18.85 -43.32 21.51
C LEU A 272 -18.80 -44.84 21.30
N LEU A 273 -17.66 -45.35 20.82
CA LEU A 273 -17.42 -46.79 20.66
C LEU A 273 -17.54 -47.55 21.98
N ASN A 274 -16.89 -47.05 23.04
CA ASN A 274 -17.00 -47.64 24.38
C ASN A 274 -18.45 -47.66 24.89
N ALA A 275 -19.18 -46.56 24.72
CA ALA A 275 -20.58 -46.49 25.12
C ALA A 275 -21.46 -47.51 24.34
N LEU A 276 -21.17 -47.71 23.06
CA LEU A 276 -21.88 -48.68 22.22
C LEU A 276 -21.59 -50.13 22.64
N VAL A 277 -20.32 -50.46 22.91
CA VAL A 277 -19.89 -51.77 23.41
C VAL A 277 -20.59 -52.11 24.73
N LEU A 278 -20.62 -51.17 25.69
CA LEU A 278 -21.32 -51.35 26.96
C LEU A 278 -22.83 -51.57 26.75
N ALA A 279 -23.46 -50.77 25.88
CA ALA A 279 -24.88 -50.90 25.59
C ALA A 279 -25.25 -52.26 24.97
N TYR A 280 -24.41 -52.80 24.08
CA TYR A 280 -24.64 -54.14 23.52
C TYR A 280 -24.36 -55.27 24.52
N HIS A 281 -23.38 -55.10 25.40
CA HIS A 281 -23.13 -56.05 26.49
C HIS A 281 -24.32 -56.11 27.46
N ASP A 282 -24.91 -54.97 27.83
CA ASP A 282 -26.09 -54.89 28.69
C ASP A 282 -27.34 -55.52 28.04
N GLN A 283 -27.40 -55.56 26.71
CA GLN A 283 -28.44 -56.28 25.95
C GLN A 283 -28.20 -57.81 25.90
N GLY A 284 -27.13 -58.31 26.50
CA GLY A 284 -26.81 -59.73 26.58
C GLY A 284 -26.15 -60.32 25.34
N LYS A 285 -25.61 -59.49 24.43
CA LYS A 285 -24.88 -59.96 23.24
C LYS A 285 -23.53 -60.57 23.64
N SER A 286 -23.10 -61.61 22.91
CA SER A 286 -21.79 -62.23 23.10
C SER A 286 -20.64 -61.30 22.65
N ILE A 287 -19.43 -61.55 23.13
CA ILE A 287 -18.25 -60.74 22.77
C ILE A 287 -17.98 -60.81 21.26
N GLU A 288 -18.15 -61.99 20.67
CA GLU A 288 -18.04 -62.21 19.22
C GLU A 288 -19.06 -61.39 18.42
N GLU A 289 -20.32 -61.33 18.88
CA GLU A 289 -21.36 -60.53 18.22
C GLU A 289 -21.12 -59.02 18.37
N ILE A 290 -20.63 -58.56 19.52
CA ILE A 290 -20.30 -57.14 19.75
C ILE A 290 -19.11 -56.73 18.87
N ALA A 291 -18.07 -57.56 18.78
CA ALA A 291 -16.91 -57.32 17.93
C ALA A 291 -17.33 -57.18 16.45
N ALA A 292 -18.23 -58.05 15.98
CA ALA A 292 -18.77 -57.97 14.62
C ALA A 292 -19.63 -56.71 14.38
N LEU A 293 -20.49 -56.33 15.34
CA LEU A 293 -21.39 -55.17 15.22
C LEU A 293 -20.66 -53.82 15.31
N CYS A 294 -19.61 -53.74 16.13
CA CYS A 294 -18.81 -52.54 16.30
C CYS A 294 -17.62 -52.50 15.32
N GLU A 295 -17.45 -53.53 14.49
CA GLU A 295 -16.35 -53.68 13.52
C GLU A 295 -14.95 -53.55 14.17
N VAL A 296 -14.77 -54.14 15.35
CA VAL A 296 -13.51 -54.11 16.12
C VAL A 296 -13.03 -55.52 16.47
N ALA A 297 -11.76 -55.65 16.86
CA ALA A 297 -11.24 -56.96 17.25
C ALA A 297 -11.88 -57.44 18.56
N LYS A 298 -12.05 -58.76 18.70
CA LYS A 298 -12.57 -59.37 19.92
C LYS A 298 -11.76 -58.97 21.16
N SER A 299 -10.43 -58.94 21.04
CA SER A 299 -9.51 -58.50 22.09
C SER A 299 -9.77 -57.05 22.54
N ASP A 300 -10.19 -56.17 21.64
CA ASP A 300 -10.48 -54.77 21.98
C ASP A 300 -11.78 -54.68 22.78
N VAL A 301 -12.78 -55.49 22.44
CA VAL A 301 -14.04 -55.60 23.21
C VAL A 301 -13.77 -56.17 24.61
N GLU A 302 -12.94 -57.21 24.73
CA GLU A 302 -12.52 -57.79 26.01
C GLU A 302 -11.82 -56.75 26.90
N ASN A 303 -10.86 -56.01 26.33
CA ASN A 303 -10.17 -54.93 27.01
C ASN A 303 -11.11 -53.79 27.46
N MET A 304 -12.07 -53.37 26.62
CA MET A 304 -13.04 -52.33 26.95
C MET A 304 -14.03 -52.75 28.05
N LEU A 305 -14.35 -54.05 28.14
CA LEU A 305 -15.20 -54.62 29.17
C LEU A 305 -14.44 -55.05 30.44
N GLY A 306 -13.10 -54.94 30.44
CA GLY A 306 -12.24 -55.31 31.57
C GLY A 306 -12.20 -56.82 31.86
N LYS A 307 -12.28 -57.66 30.83
CA LYS A 307 -12.27 -59.14 30.92
C LYS A 307 -10.95 -59.75 30.48
#